data_AF-A0A2G9U161-F1
#
_entry.id   AF-A0A2G9U161-F1
#
_cell.length_a   1.000
_cell.length_b   1.000
_cell.length_c   1.000
_cell.angle_alpha   90.00
_cell.angle_beta   90.00
_cell.angle_gamma   90.00
#
_symmetry.space_group_name_H-M   'P 1'
#
loop_
_entity.id
_entity.type
_entity.pdbx_description
1 polymer ?
#
loop_
_entity_poly.entity_id
_entity_poly.type
_entity_poly.pdbx_seq_one_letter_code
_entity_poly.pdbx_strand_id
1 'polypeptide(L)'
;MAKASEANKIMEWGSDRVRMLTNTAAGCRRMHVICTAPAGATTASMEFNRQFGGGFEAKTVTALVKCNAKQNWIYTKDKVAKAITSVGCMYI
;
A
#
# COMPACT_ATOMS: atom_id res chain seq x y z
N MET A 1 23.53 12.20 -18.89
CA MET A 1 22.10 12.26 -19.27
C MET A 1 21.37 11.26 -18.39
N ALA A 2 20.39 11.71 -17.59
CA ALA A 2 19.80 10.94 -16.50
C ALA A 2 19.14 9.64 -17.00
N LYS A 3 19.60 8.49 -16.49
CA LYS A 3 18.91 7.20 -16.63
C LYS A 3 17.60 7.29 -15.87
N ALA A 4 16.49 7.05 -16.56
CA ALA A 4 15.15 7.00 -15.99
C ALA A 4 15.14 6.11 -14.74
N SER A 5 14.81 6.71 -13.58
CA SER A 5 14.66 5.98 -12.33
C SER A 5 13.39 5.15 -12.40
N GLU A 6 13.49 3.88 -12.05
CA GLU A 6 12.43 2.86 -12.08
C GLU A 6 11.34 3.08 -11.00
N ALA A 7 11.00 4.34 -10.70
CA ALA A 7 10.16 4.74 -9.58
C ALA A 7 8.64 4.71 -9.87
N ASN A 8 8.19 4.19 -11.02
CA ASN A 8 6.79 4.30 -11.45
C ASN A 8 6.22 3.05 -12.16
N LYS A 9 6.76 1.85 -11.89
CA LYS A 9 6.13 0.61 -12.35
C LYS A 9 4.93 0.31 -11.45
N ILE A 10 3.72 0.66 -11.90
CA ILE A 10 2.48 0.13 -11.35
C ILE A 10 2.52 -1.37 -11.68
N MET A 11 2.72 -2.22 -10.68
CA MET A 11 2.50 -3.66 -10.86
C MET A 11 1.00 -3.88 -10.70
N GLU A 12 0.29 -3.88 -11.82
CA GLU A 12 -1.14 -4.23 -11.88
C GLU A 12 -1.24 -5.75 -11.97
N TRP A 13 -1.71 -6.39 -10.89
CA TRP A 13 -2.08 -7.80 -10.87
C TRP A 13 -3.57 -7.84 -10.53
N GLY A 14 -4.44 -7.89 -11.53
CA GLY A 14 -5.89 -7.77 -11.30
C GLY A 14 -6.31 -6.39 -10.76
N SER A 15 -7.49 -6.31 -10.12
CA SER A 15 -8.08 -5.07 -9.58
C SER A 15 -7.27 -4.37 -8.47
N ASP A 16 -6.12 -4.92 -8.09
CA ASP A 16 -5.19 -4.37 -7.12
C ASP A 16 -4.11 -3.51 -7.76
N ARG A 17 -3.90 -2.33 -7.20
CA ARG A 17 -2.88 -1.39 -7.65
C ARG A 17 -1.96 -1.02 -6.49
N VAL A 18 -0.75 -1.58 -6.51
CA VAL A 18 0.35 -1.14 -5.63
C VAL A 18 1.24 -0.18 -6.43
N ARG A 19 1.25 1.09 -6.03
CA ARG A 19 2.10 2.12 -6.64
C ARG A 19 3.19 2.56 -5.67
N MET A 20 4.43 2.28 -6.04
CA MET A 20 5.57 2.93 -5.40
C MET A 20 5.57 4.41 -5.79
N LEU A 21 5.60 5.29 -4.79
CA LEU A 21 5.65 6.73 -4.98
C LEU A 21 7.11 7.20 -4.86
N THR A 22 7.40 8.34 -5.50
CA THR A 22 8.69 9.02 -5.38
C THR A 22 9.09 9.20 -3.92
N ASN A 23 10.38 9.04 -3.65
CA ASN A 23 10.94 9.25 -2.32
C ASN A 23 10.60 10.66 -1.80
N THR A 24 10.49 10.80 -0.49
CA THR A 24 10.52 12.14 0.12
C THR A 24 11.91 12.75 -0.02
N ALA A 25 12.05 14.05 0.24
CA ALA A 25 13.35 14.73 0.28
C ALA A 25 14.34 14.06 1.27
N ALA A 26 13.83 13.35 2.28
CA ALA A 26 14.61 12.56 3.23
C ALA A 26 15.00 11.16 2.72
N GLY A 27 14.81 10.86 1.43
CA GLY A 27 15.11 9.57 0.82
C GLY A 27 14.12 8.45 1.15
N CYS A 28 13.02 8.75 1.86
CA CYS A 28 12.08 7.73 2.28
C CYS A 28 11.14 7.32 1.15
N ARG A 29 11.14 6.03 0.80
CA ARG A 29 10.17 5.45 -0.14
C ARG A 29 8.77 5.54 0.46
N ARG A 30 7.79 5.70 -0.42
CA ARG A 30 6.37 5.72 -0.11
C ARG A 30 5.67 4.69 -0.98
N MET A 31 4.71 3.97 -0.42
CA MET A 31 3.92 3.00 -1.16
C MET A 31 2.45 3.35 -0.99
N HIS A 32 1.77 3.55 -2.12
CA HIS A 32 0.33 3.75 -2.16
C HIS A 32 -0.31 2.44 -2.58
N VAL A 33 -1.06 1.86 -1.66
CA VAL A 33 -1.77 0.60 -1.85
C VAL A 33 -3.21 0.97 -2.14
N ILE A 34 -3.79 0.37 -3.17
CA ILE A 34 -5.19 0.53 -3.55
C ILE A 34 -5.72 -0.88 -3.78
N CYS A 35 -6.72 -1.29 -3.01
CA CYS A 35 -7.49 -2.50 -3.28
C CYS A 35 -8.88 -2.09 -3.73
N THR A 36 -9.29 -2.52 -4.92
CA THR A 36 -10.62 -2.25 -5.46
C THR A 36 -11.35 -3.56 -5.66
N ALA A 37 -12.54 -3.70 -5.05
CA ALA A 37 -13.33 -4.90 -5.16
C ALA A 37 -13.65 -5.18 -6.65
N PRO A 38 -13.34 -6.38 -7.17
CA PRO A 38 -13.64 -6.74 -8.54
C PRO A 38 -15.15 -6.85 -8.78
N ALA A 39 -15.56 -6.92 -10.05
CA ALA A 39 -16.95 -7.17 -10.40
C ALA A 39 -17.40 -8.53 -9.82
N GLY A 40 -18.42 -8.51 -8.95
CA GLY A 40 -18.91 -9.70 -8.24
C GLY A 40 -18.55 -9.75 -6.76
N ALA A 41 -17.56 -8.96 -6.32
CA ALA A 41 -17.29 -8.75 -4.90
C ALA A 41 -18.04 -7.50 -4.40
N THR A 42 -18.49 -7.56 -3.16
CA THR A 42 -19.17 -6.45 -2.47
C THR A 42 -18.18 -5.52 -1.79
N THR A 43 -17.07 -6.08 -1.30
CA THR A 43 -16.17 -5.39 -0.39
C THR A 43 -14.72 -5.74 -0.68
N ALA A 44 -13.84 -4.75 -0.57
CA ALA A 44 -12.39 -4.93 -0.54
C ALA A 44 -11.84 -4.57 0.84
N SER A 45 -10.77 -5.27 1.22
CA SER A 45 -10.04 -5.04 2.47
C SER A 45 -8.54 -5.15 2.24
N MET A 46 -7.77 -4.54 3.15
CA MET A 46 -6.31 -4.62 3.15
C MET A 46 -5.80 -5.53 4.25
N GLU A 47 -4.80 -6.32 3.92
CA GLU A 47 -4.00 -7.07 4.87
C GLU A 47 -2.63 -6.43 5.02
N PHE A 48 -2.20 -6.29 6.28
CA PHE A 48 -0.84 -5.91 6.63
C PHE A 48 -0.22 -7.04 7.43
N ASN A 49 0.96 -7.52 7.04
CA ASN A 49 1.65 -8.64 7.72
C ASN A 49 0.86 -9.94 7.77
N ARG A 50 0.04 -10.24 6.74
CA ARG A 50 -0.90 -11.37 6.72
C ARG A 50 -1.90 -11.35 7.88
N GLN A 51 -2.12 -10.17 8.46
CA GLN A 51 -3.17 -9.92 9.42
C GLN A 51 -4.15 -8.95 8.77
N PHE A 52 -5.43 -9.14 9.07
CA PHE A 52 -6.47 -8.21 8.64
C PHE A 52 -6.07 -6.81 9.10
N GLY A 53 -5.78 -5.94 8.14
CA GLY A 53 -5.02 -4.68 8.32
C GLY A 53 -5.79 -3.58 9.04
N GLY A 54 -6.99 -3.90 9.52
CA GLY A 54 -7.80 -3.06 10.39
C GLY A 54 -8.84 -2.27 9.62
N GLY A 55 -10.08 -2.75 9.63
CA GLY A 55 -11.30 -1.95 9.55
C GLY A 55 -11.51 -1.09 8.30
N PHE A 56 -10.89 -1.43 7.17
CA PHE A 56 -11.25 -0.82 5.89
C PHE A 56 -11.98 -1.87 5.07
N GLU A 57 -13.29 -1.77 5.09
CA GLU A 57 -14.20 -2.54 4.26
C GLU A 57 -14.94 -1.53 3.41
N ALA A 58 -14.56 -1.44 2.15
CA ALA A 58 -15.22 -0.59 1.18
C ALA A 58 -15.01 -1.17 -0.21
N LYS A 59 -15.81 -0.72 -1.19
CA LYS A 59 -15.61 -1.12 -2.59
C LYS A 59 -14.24 -0.70 -3.14
N THR A 60 -13.63 0.31 -2.55
CA THR A 60 -12.22 0.65 -2.78
C THR A 60 -11.61 1.14 -1.47
N VAL A 61 -10.49 0.54 -1.09
CA VAL A 61 -9.72 0.90 0.09
C VAL A 61 -8.34 1.37 -0.34
N THR A 62 -7.81 2.40 0.32
CA THR A 62 -6.50 2.97 0.03
C THR A 62 -5.67 3.11 1.30
N ALA A 63 -4.36 2.91 1.18
CA ALA A 63 -3.43 3.11 2.28
C ALA A 63 -2.12 3.71 1.79
N LEU A 64 -1.62 4.67 2.57
CA LEU A 64 -0.29 5.23 2.37
C LEU A 64 0.67 4.66 3.41
N VAL A 65 1.63 3.90 2.92
CA VAL A 65 2.74 3.35 3.70
C VAL A 65 3.96 4.22 3.48
N LYS A 66 4.64 4.59 4.56
CA LYS A 66 5.84 5.44 4.52
C LYS A 66 7.00 4.68 5.15
N CYS A 67 8.18 4.68 4.55
CA CYS A 67 9.33 4.15 5.28
C CYS A 67 9.83 5.16 6.33
N ASN A 68 10.40 4.66 7.42
CA ASN A 68 11.08 5.48 8.42
C ASN A 68 12.58 5.66 8.07
N ALA A 69 13.31 6.38 8.93
CA ALA A 69 14.76 6.60 8.78
C ALA A 69 15.58 5.30 8.77
N LYS A 70 15.05 4.21 9.33
CA LYS A 70 15.67 2.87 9.31
C LYS A 70 15.25 2.05 8.08
N GLN A 71 14.60 2.66 7.10
CA GLN A 71 14.07 2.03 5.89
C GLN A 71 13.01 0.94 6.14
N ASN A 72 12.41 0.90 7.33
CA ASN A 72 11.28 0.03 7.62
C ASN A 72 10.00 0.68 7.11
N TRP A 73 9.14 -0.08 6.44
CA TRP A 73 7.82 0.38 6.03
C TRP A 73 6.90 0.51 7.24
N ILE A 74 6.32 1.69 7.42
CA ILE A 74 5.43 2.02 8.53
C ILE A 74 4.08 2.43 7.97
N TYR A 75 3.04 1.76 8.47
CA TYR A 75 1.66 2.17 8.31
C TYR A 75 1.19 2.87 9.60
N THR A 76 0.54 4.03 9.47
CA THR A 76 0.01 4.77 10.62
C THR A 76 -1.49 4.95 10.47
N LYS A 77 -2.25 4.48 11.46
CA LYS A 77 -3.70 4.63 11.55
C LYS A 77 -4.05 5.01 12.99
N ASP A 78 -4.95 5.98 13.18
CA ASP A 78 -5.42 6.39 14.51
C ASP A 78 -4.28 6.71 15.50
N LYS A 79 -3.21 7.35 14.98
CA LYS A 79 -1.95 7.66 15.71
C LYS A 79 -1.13 6.43 16.15
N VAL A 80 -1.56 5.22 15.80
CA VAL A 80 -0.80 3.97 16.01
C VAL A 80 0.03 3.68 14.77
N ALA A 81 1.35 3.59 14.95
CA ALA A 81 2.29 3.20 13.91
C ALA A 81 2.60 1.70 14.01
N LYS A 82 2.50 0.99 12.89
CA LYS A 82 2.88 -0.42 12.77
C LYS A 82 3.91 -0.61 11.68
N ALA A 83 4.95 -1.38 11.99
CA ALA A 83 5.88 -1.84 10.96
C ALA A 83 5.20 -2.90 10.09
N ILE A 84 5.36 -2.78 8.78
CA ILE A 84 4.77 -3.69 7.82
C ILE A 84 5.86 -4.30 6.93
N THR A 85 5.75 -5.61 6.71
CA THR A 85 6.67 -6.43 5.92
C THR A 85 5.97 -7.03 4.70
N SER A 86 4.64 -7.08 4.70
CA SER A 86 3.82 -7.50 3.57
C SER A 86 2.51 -6.72 3.52
N VAL A 87 1.98 -6.56 2.32
CA VAL A 87 0.67 -5.98 2.06
C VAL A 87 -0.08 -6.90 1.10
N GLY A 88 -1.36 -7.12 1.38
CA GLY A 88 -2.27 -7.87 0.52
C GLY A 88 -3.62 -7.17 0.41
N CYS A 89 -4.39 -7.59 -0.59
CA CYS A 89 -5.76 -7.18 -0.81
C CYS A 89 -6.66 -8.41 -0.72
N MET A 90 -7.78 -8.27 -0.01
CA MET A 90 -8.80 -9.29 0.14
C MET A 90 -10.13 -8.78 -0.40
N TYR A 91 -10.97 -9.70 -0.86
CA TYR A 91 -12.29 -9.39 -1.41
C TYR A 91 -13.33 -10.33 -0.84
N ILE A 92 -14.52 -9.78 -0.57
CA ILE A 92 -15.70 -10.51 -0.08
C ILE A 92 -16.88 -10.19 -1.00
#